data_AF-A0A3Q7GAL7-F1
#
_entry.id   AF-A0A3Q7GAL7-F1
#
_cell.length_a   1.000
_cell.length_b   1.000
_cell.length_c   1.000
_cell.angle_alpha   90.00
_cell.angle_beta   90.00
_cell.angle_gamma   90.00
#
_symmetry.space_group_name_H-M   'P 1'
#
loop_
_entity.id
_entity.type
_entity.pdbx_description
1 polymer ?
#
loop_
_entity_poly.entity_id
_entity_poly.type
_entity_poly.pdbx_seq_one_letter_code
_entity_poly.pdbx_strand_id
1 'polypeptide(L)'
;MREMGLTLPFDKHCMELTEVVKPEGPFFVNRIIQKAFIEVNEKGTEAAVVTVVSDDDMGCSLYEAPSPRFVADHPFLFMVREEASRLVLLTGAVLNPSIDHSDANSSSDSDDC
;
A
#
# COMPACT_ATOMS: atom_id res chain seq x y z
N MET A 1 -12.79 5.71 9.18
CA MET A 1 -13.91 6.47 8.55
C MET A 1 -14.75 7.17 9.61
N ARG A 2 -15.50 6.43 10.45
CA ARG A 2 -16.36 7.03 11.51
C ARG A 2 -15.57 7.86 12.53
N GLU A 3 -14.45 7.33 13.00
CA GLU A 3 -13.55 8.04 13.93
C GLU A 3 -12.91 9.28 13.31
N MET A 4 -12.85 9.37 11.97
CA MET A 4 -12.38 10.55 11.24
C MET A 4 -13.50 11.57 10.96
N GLY A 5 -14.69 11.38 11.54
CA GLY A 5 -15.83 12.31 11.42
C GLY A 5 -16.83 11.96 10.31
N LEU A 6 -16.55 10.98 9.46
CA LEU A 6 -17.51 10.53 8.44
C LEU A 6 -18.49 9.51 9.03
N THR A 7 -19.57 10.00 9.65
CA THR A 7 -20.55 9.18 10.38
C THR A 7 -21.88 9.02 9.65
N LEU A 8 -22.36 10.07 8.96
CA LEU A 8 -23.70 10.10 8.33
C LEU A 8 -23.99 8.90 7.42
N PRO A 9 -23.08 8.46 6.52
CA PRO A 9 -23.39 7.33 5.64
C PRO A 9 -23.59 6.01 6.38
N PHE A 10 -23.14 5.90 7.63
CA PHE A 10 -23.21 4.68 8.42
C PHE A 10 -24.36 4.68 9.44
N ASP A 11 -25.08 5.80 9.57
CA ASP A 11 -26.19 5.92 10.50
C ASP A 11 -27.47 5.36 9.89
N LYS A 12 -28.10 4.42 10.60
CA LYS A 12 -29.34 3.78 10.18
C LYS A 12 -30.54 4.74 10.20
N HIS A 13 -30.43 5.85 10.94
CA HIS A 13 -31.47 6.85 11.09
C HIS A 13 -31.28 8.06 10.17
N CYS A 14 -30.08 8.26 9.60
CA CYS A 14 -29.78 9.32 8.64
C CYS A 14 -29.51 8.73 7.24
N MET A 15 -30.55 8.72 6.40
CA MET A 15 -30.55 8.08 5.08
C MET A 15 -30.36 9.08 3.94
N GLU A 16 -29.24 9.83 3.94
CA GLU A 16 -29.03 10.93 2.99
C GLU A 16 -28.43 10.50 1.62
N LEU A 17 -28.33 9.19 1.34
CA LEU A 17 -27.76 8.64 0.10
C LEU A 17 -28.76 8.62 -1.08
N THR A 18 -29.61 9.66 -1.19
CA THR A 18 -30.77 9.71 -2.08
C THR A 18 -30.42 9.79 -3.57
N GLU A 19 -29.23 10.29 -3.92
CA GLU A 19 -28.72 10.28 -5.30
C GLU A 19 -28.30 8.86 -5.74
N VAL A 20 -27.88 8.02 -4.78
CA VAL A 20 -27.40 6.66 -5.05
C VAL A 20 -28.58 5.69 -5.09
N VAL A 21 -29.52 5.83 -4.16
CA VAL A 21 -30.65 4.90 -3.99
C VAL A 21 -31.95 5.68 -3.87
N LYS A 22 -32.96 5.29 -4.65
CA LYS A 22 -34.31 5.84 -4.52
C LYS A 22 -34.86 5.48 -3.14
N PRO A 23 -35.52 6.41 -2.43
CA PRO A 23 -35.98 6.21 -1.06
C PRO A 23 -37.20 5.28 -1.03
N GLU A 24 -36.97 3.97 -1.14
CA GLU A 24 -37.98 2.92 -0.96
C GLU A 24 -37.84 2.21 0.40
N GLY A 25 -36.88 2.65 1.24
CA GLY A 25 -36.65 2.10 2.57
C GLY A 25 -35.33 2.59 3.20
N PRO A 26 -35.02 2.13 4.42
CA PRO A 26 -33.79 2.49 5.12
C PRO A 26 -32.55 1.96 4.42
N PHE A 27 -31.68 2.86 3.94
CA PHE A 27 -30.42 2.51 3.30
C PHE A 27 -29.25 3.25 3.96
N PHE A 28 -28.24 2.49 4.37
CA PHE A 28 -27.02 2.98 5.01
C PHE A 28 -25.84 2.06 4.67
N VAL A 29 -24.63 2.59 4.79
CA VAL A 29 -23.38 1.84 4.60
C VAL A 29 -23.13 0.99 5.84
N ASN A 30 -23.24 -0.34 5.69
CA ASN A 30 -22.94 -1.26 6.77
C ASN A 30 -21.41 -1.37 7.02
N ARG A 31 -20.65 -1.67 5.96
CA ARG A 31 -19.20 -1.92 6.02
C ARG A 31 -18.51 -1.42 4.75
N ILE A 32 -17.30 -0.92 4.91
CA ILE A 32 -16.37 -0.62 3.81
C ILE A 32 -15.15 -1.50 4.02
N ILE A 33 -14.78 -2.28 3.02
CA ILE A 33 -13.65 -3.21 3.06
C ILE A 33 -12.66 -2.81 1.98
N GLN A 34 -11.39 -2.65 2.34
CA GLN A 34 -10.29 -2.45 1.41
C GLN A 34 -9.28 -3.58 1.62
N LYS A 35 -9.11 -4.44 0.62
CA LYS A 35 -8.09 -5.51 0.60
C LYS A 35 -7.07 -5.15 -0.47
N ALA A 36 -5.79 -5.14 -0.10
CA ALA A 36 -4.68 -4.85 -1.00
C ALA A 36 -3.58 -5.88 -0.80
N PHE A 37 -2.85 -6.18 -1.87
CA PHE A 37 -1.71 -7.10 -1.87
C PHE A 37 -0.57 -6.48 -2.67
N ILE A 38 0.66 -6.67 -2.20
CA ILE A 38 1.88 -6.22 -2.86
C ILE A 38 2.91 -7.35 -2.77
N GLU A 39 3.50 -7.68 -3.91
CA GLU A 39 4.64 -8.60 -4.02
C GLU A 39 5.84 -7.80 -4.50
N VAL A 40 6.94 -7.89 -3.75
CA VAL A 40 8.21 -7.26 -4.13
C VAL A 40 9.21 -8.37 -4.39
N ASN A 41 9.69 -8.46 -5.63
CA ASN A 41 10.70 -9.43 -6.04
C ASN A 41 11.78 -8.74 -6.90
N GLU A 42 12.87 -9.46 -7.12
CA GLU A 42 14.02 -8.95 -7.87
C GLU A 42 13.64 -8.66 -9.31
N LYS A 43 12.85 -9.50 -9.96
CA LYS A 43 12.41 -9.30 -11.36
C LYS A 43 11.69 -7.97 -11.59
N GLY A 44 10.90 -7.52 -10.62
CA GLY A 44 10.23 -6.22 -10.65
C GLY A 44 11.16 -5.01 -10.48
N THR A 45 12.38 -5.23 -10.00
CA THR A 45 13.41 -4.22 -9.70
C THR A 45 14.61 -4.30 -10.67
N GLU A 46 14.89 -5.49 -11.22
CA GLU A 46 15.99 -5.86 -12.12
C GLU A 46 15.89 -5.16 -13.48
N ALA A 47 14.69 -4.74 -13.90
CA ALA A 47 14.51 -3.93 -15.10
C ALA A 47 15.09 -2.50 -15.00
N ALA A 48 15.45 -2.02 -13.80
CA ALA A 48 15.92 -0.64 -13.58
C ALA A 48 17.44 -0.49 -13.35
N VAL A 49 18.20 -1.56 -13.06
CA VAL A 49 19.64 -1.46 -12.72
C VAL A 49 20.44 -2.65 -13.27
N VAL A 50 20.94 -2.52 -14.50
CA VAL A 50 22.25 -3.06 -14.89
C VAL A 50 23.02 -1.91 -15.52
N THR A 51 23.51 -1.00 -14.68
CA THR A 51 24.56 -0.06 -15.08
C THR A 51 25.70 -0.24 -14.10
N VAL A 52 26.39 -1.36 -14.26
CA VAL A 52 27.68 -1.59 -13.60
C VAL A 52 28.69 -0.78 -14.40
N VAL A 53 29.04 0.41 -13.90
CA VAL A 53 30.20 1.13 -14.42
C VAL A 53 31.42 0.32 -14.00
N SER A 54 32.06 -0.32 -14.98
CA SER A 54 33.40 -0.89 -14.80
C SER A 54 34.38 0.29 -14.77
N ASP A 55 34.82 0.67 -13.58
CA ASP A 55 35.91 1.64 -13.39
C ASP A 55 37.27 0.99 -13.73
N ASP A 56 37.46 0.74 -15.02
CA ASP A 56 38.77 0.50 -15.60
C ASP A 56 39.18 1.75 -16.38
N ASP A 57 39.40 2.88 -15.70
CA ASP A 57 40.28 3.91 -16.30
C ASP A 57 41.00 4.80 -15.28
N MET A 58 42.24 5.11 -15.65
CA MET A 58 43.31 5.68 -14.84
C MET A 58 43.06 7.12 -14.34
N GLY A 59 43.41 7.36 -13.07
CA GLY A 59 44.13 8.59 -12.68
C GLY A 59 43.46 9.50 -11.65
N CYS A 60 44.27 9.84 -10.62
CA CYS A 60 44.18 11.00 -9.73
C CYS A 60 42.98 11.12 -8.77
N SER A 61 43.31 10.96 -7.49
CA SER A 61 42.51 11.24 -6.27
C SER A 61 41.30 12.17 -6.45
N LEU A 62 40.12 11.58 -6.32
CA LEU A 62 38.94 12.22 -5.76
C LEU A 62 38.43 11.26 -4.69
N TYR A 63 38.33 11.72 -3.44
CA TYR A 63 37.61 10.99 -2.41
C TYR A 63 36.16 10.88 -2.86
N GLU A 64 35.80 9.78 -3.52
CA GLU A 64 34.40 9.43 -3.70
C GLU A 64 33.79 9.27 -2.31
N ALA A 65 32.82 10.12 -1.99
CA ALA A 65 32.01 9.90 -0.81
C ALA A 65 31.39 8.50 -0.96
N PRO A 66 31.43 7.64 0.08
CA PRO A 66 30.84 6.32 -0.01
C PRO A 66 29.38 6.47 -0.43
N SER A 67 28.98 5.68 -1.42
CA SER A 67 27.60 5.69 -1.90
C SER A 67 26.63 5.50 -0.74
N PRO A 68 25.50 6.22 -0.73
CA PRO A 68 24.52 6.08 0.34
C PRO A 68 24.02 4.63 0.36
N ARG A 69 24.23 3.95 1.48
CA ARG A 69 23.75 2.58 1.71
C ARG A 69 22.40 2.61 2.39
N PHE A 70 21.41 1.99 1.77
CA PHE A 70 20.10 1.74 2.35
C PHE A 70 19.99 0.25 2.69
N VAL A 71 19.82 -0.07 3.98
CA VAL A 71 19.66 -1.44 4.47
C VAL A 71 18.33 -1.51 5.22
N ALA A 72 17.34 -2.19 4.63
CA ALA A 72 16.00 -2.36 5.18
C ALA A 72 15.88 -3.67 5.99
N ASP A 73 16.76 -3.85 6.97
CA ASP A 73 16.83 -5.04 7.85
C ASP A 73 16.00 -4.89 9.15
N HIS A 74 15.13 -3.89 9.21
CA HIS A 74 14.26 -3.54 10.33
C HIS A 74 12.97 -2.89 9.81
N PRO A 75 11.93 -2.68 10.64
CA PRO A 75 10.65 -2.15 10.17
C PRO A 75 10.78 -0.85 9.38
N PHE A 76 10.13 -0.79 8.21
CA PHE A 76 10.17 0.37 7.32
C PHE A 76 8.80 0.69 6.73
N LEU A 77 8.63 1.95 6.31
CA LEU A 77 7.47 2.40 5.56
C LEU A 77 7.78 2.38 4.07
N PHE A 78 6.76 2.09 3.26
CA PHE A 78 6.85 2.17 1.81
C PHE A 78 5.64 2.88 1.22
N MET A 79 5.81 3.43 0.03
CA MET A 79 4.77 4.09 -0.74
C MET A 79 4.98 3.80 -2.24
N VAL A 80 3.91 3.45 -2.93
CA VAL A 80 3.88 3.40 -4.40
C VAL A 80 3.17 4.64 -4.88
N ARG A 81 3.88 5.47 -5.66
CA ARG A 81 3.40 6.77 -6.11
C ARG A 81 3.63 6.94 -7.60
N GLU A 82 2.63 7.48 -8.28
CA GLU A 82 2.78 7.89 -9.68
C GLU A 82 3.56 9.22 -9.74
N GLU A 83 4.64 9.27 -10.52
CA GLU A 83 5.59 10.39 -10.50
C GLU A 83 5.02 11.68 -11.11
N ALA A 84 4.13 11.59 -12.10
CA ALA A 84 3.57 12.77 -12.78
C ALA A 84 2.45 13.41 -11.97
N SER A 85 1.41 12.65 -11.62
CA SER A 85 0.25 13.14 -10.86
C SER A 85 0.52 13.31 -9.37
N ARG A 86 1.62 12.70 -8.87
CA ARG A 86 1.95 12.59 -7.45
C ARG A 86 0.97 11.73 -6.64
N LEU A 87 0.07 11.01 -7.29
CA LEU A 87 -0.94 10.17 -6.65
C LEU A 87 -0.30 9.01 -5.88
N VAL A 88 -0.68 8.87 -4.62
CA VAL A 88 -0.31 7.73 -3.78
C VAL A 88 -1.25 6.58 -4.08
N LEU A 89 -0.73 5.52 -4.69
CA LEU A 89 -1.49 4.32 -5.02
C LEU A 89 -1.56 3.38 -3.81
N LEU A 90 -0.41 3.19 -3.13
CA LEU A 90 -0.29 2.35 -1.94
C LEU A 90 0.60 3.02 -0.90
N THR A 91 0.32 2.73 0.36
CA THR A 91 1.18 3.05 1.51
C THR A 91 1.08 1.90 2.49
N GLY A 92 2.19 1.53 3.11
CA GLY A 92 2.20 0.46 4.10
C GLY A 92 3.45 0.47 4.96
N ALA A 93 3.44 -0.41 5.95
CA ALA A 93 4.57 -0.68 6.83
C ALA A 93 4.91 -2.16 6.73
N VAL A 94 6.19 -2.48 6.54
CA VAL A 94 6.72 -3.84 6.68
C VAL A 94 7.28 -3.94 8.09
N LEU A 95 6.63 -4.75 8.94
CA LEU A 95 7.08 -4.99 10.31
C LEU A 95 7.93 -6.27 10.41
N ASN A 96 7.58 -7.28 9.61
CA ASN A 96 8.30 -8.55 9.52
C ASN A 96 8.15 -9.13 8.10
N PRO A 97 9.22 -9.17 7.28
CA PRO A 97 9.17 -9.68 5.92
C PRO A 97 9.16 -11.22 5.82
N SER A 98 9.38 -11.94 6.93
CA SER A 98 9.41 -13.40 6.94
C SER A 98 8.03 -14.06 7.12
N ILE A 99 6.97 -13.27 7.25
CA ILE A 99 5.61 -13.80 7.38
C ILE A 99 5.07 -14.08 5.97
N ASP A 100 4.91 -15.35 5.64
CA ASP A 100 4.13 -15.76 4.47
C ASP A 100 2.63 -15.66 4.79
N HIS A 101 1.89 -14.93 3.97
CA HIS A 101 0.44 -14.72 4.15
C HIS A 101 -0.40 -15.81 3.47
N SER A 102 0.19 -16.95 3.09
CA SER A 102 -0.51 -18.10 2.51
C SER A 102 -1.65 -18.66 3.38
N ASP A 103 -1.67 -18.36 4.68
CA ASP A 103 -2.68 -18.86 5.63
C ASP A 103 -3.88 -17.92 5.88
N ALA A 104 -3.86 -16.68 5.37
CA ALA A 104 -4.90 -15.69 5.67
C ALA A 104 -6.23 -15.86 4.89
N ASN A 105 -6.35 -16.91 4.07
CA ASN A 105 -7.55 -17.19 3.27
C ASN A 105 -8.45 -18.29 3.89
N SER A 106 -8.25 -18.65 5.16
CA SER A 106 -8.93 -19.78 5.80
C SER A 106 -9.85 -19.42 6.98
N SER A 107 -10.42 -18.21 7.06
CA SER A 107 -11.53 -17.99 8.01
C SER A 107 -12.27 -16.67 7.77
N SER A 108 -13.41 -16.73 7.09
CA SER A 108 -14.67 -16.06 7.49
C SER A 108 -15.69 -16.06 6.33
N ASP A 109 -16.16 -17.23 5.92
CA ASP A 109 -17.45 -17.38 5.23
C ASP A 109 -18.31 -18.31 6.09
N SER A 110 -18.64 -17.82 7.28
CA SER A 110 -19.60 -18.43 8.19
C SER A 110 -20.04 -17.35 9.17
N ASP A 111 -20.88 -16.43 8.71
CA ASP A 111 -21.88 -15.85 9.59
C ASP A 111 -23.15 -15.59 8.79
N ASP A 112 -24.17 -16.28 9.28
CA ASP A 112 -25.49 -16.57 8.77
C ASP A 112 -26.45 -15.40 9.07
N CYS A 113 -27.47 -15.25 8.23
CA CYS A 113 -28.66 -14.38 8.32
C CYS A 113 -28.54 -12.86 8.05
#